data_AF-A0A960UXE3-F1
#
_entry.id   AF-A0A960UXE3-F1
#
_cell.length_a   1.000
_cell.length_b   1.000
_cell.length_c   1.000
_cell.angle_alpha   90.00
_cell.angle_beta   90.00
_cell.angle_gamma   90.00
#
_symmetry.space_group_name_H-M   'P 1'
#
loop_
_entity.id
_entity.type
_entity.pdbx_description
1 polymer ?
#
loop_
_entity_poly.entity_id
_entity_poly.type
_entity_poly.pdbx_seq_one_letter_code
_entity_poly.pdbx_strand_id
1 'polypeptide(L)'
;GRRPVNVIFEKRLPFPQAFEESLSVRPLPEVHSTSTIPELLDQYDQAFQEIAAFIREIPLDSFNVSGYPEGWSAARNVRHVTNTLSFLSTYIGAPSWLHKIRGRHKSKLPPIEEVRPTNRPPRYDYGTYHPGKAASEELREELIGKLQKAVEKFKKALQRRTEEELDQRKGAFGGMNLRLFAEFALKHMVFHLSVVRARLLAARNEKVEVG
;
A
#
# COMPACT_ATOMS: atom_id res chain seq x y z
N GLY A 1 18.09 50.72 -26.51
CA GLY A 1 17.30 49.66 -27.17
C GLY A 1 17.88 48.32 -26.81
N ARG A 2 17.09 47.39 -26.27
CA ARG A 2 17.51 46.01 -25.98
C ARG A 2 16.48 45.03 -26.55
N ARG A 3 17.02 43.91 -27.08
CA ARG A 3 16.44 42.61 -27.51
C ARG A 3 16.40 42.39 -29.03
N PRO A 4 16.51 41.14 -29.54
CA PRO A 4 16.26 39.84 -28.89
C PRO A 4 17.44 38.83 -28.92
N VAL A 5 17.63 37.98 -27.90
CA VAL A 5 17.07 36.62 -27.70
C VAL A 5 17.37 35.66 -28.86
N ASN A 6 18.45 34.87 -28.74
CA ASN A 6 18.60 33.63 -29.49
C ASN A 6 17.98 32.50 -28.65
N VAL A 7 16.87 31.98 -29.16
CA VAL A 7 16.13 30.82 -28.65
C VAL A 7 16.95 29.58 -28.97
N ILE A 8 17.35 28.84 -27.93
CA ILE A 8 17.85 27.47 -28.09
C ILE A 8 16.62 26.60 -28.34
N PHE A 9 16.53 26.05 -29.55
CA PHE A 9 15.60 24.98 -29.88
C PHE A 9 16.04 23.69 -29.15
N GLU A 10 15.50 23.45 -27.96
CA GLU A 10 15.46 22.08 -27.43
C GLU A 10 14.41 21.30 -28.22
N LYS A 11 14.89 20.36 -29.04
CA LYS A 11 14.06 19.31 -29.65
C LYS A 11 13.40 18.51 -28.52
N ARG A 12 12.19 18.89 -28.12
CA ARG A 12 11.32 18.03 -27.33
C ARG A 12 10.96 16.83 -28.19
N LEU A 13 11.43 15.65 -27.78
CA LEU A 13 10.95 14.39 -28.33
C LEU A 13 9.42 14.37 -28.15
N PRO A 14 8.63 13.98 -29.17
CA PRO A 14 7.19 13.89 -29.02
C PRO A 14 6.89 12.85 -27.93
N PHE A 15 6.31 13.31 -26.82
CA PHE A 15 5.71 12.43 -25.84
C PHE A 15 4.59 11.65 -26.55
N PRO A 16 4.50 10.32 -26.39
CA PRO A 16 3.39 9.58 -26.97
C PRO A 16 2.08 10.10 -26.39
N GLN A 17 1.20 10.61 -27.27
CA GLN A 17 -0.16 11.05 -26.99
C GLN A 17 -1.00 10.02 -26.20
N ALA A 18 -0.60 8.74 -26.21
CA ALA A 18 -1.21 7.66 -25.46
C ALA A 18 -1.12 7.80 -23.91
N PHE A 19 -0.38 8.78 -23.38
CA PHE A 19 -0.29 9.03 -21.93
C PHE A 19 -1.40 9.96 -21.41
N GLU A 20 -2.08 10.72 -22.27
CA GLU A 20 -3.00 11.79 -21.86
C GLU A 20 -4.41 11.30 -21.49
N GLU A 21 -4.84 10.11 -21.93
CA GLU A 21 -6.26 9.71 -21.83
C GLU A 21 -6.65 8.75 -20.68
N SER A 22 -5.74 8.26 -19.81
CA SER A 22 -6.11 7.11 -18.94
C SER A 22 -5.69 7.12 -17.45
N LEU A 23 -5.25 8.23 -16.86
CA LEU A 23 -4.97 8.25 -15.41
C LEU A 23 -6.23 8.56 -14.57
N SER A 24 -7.27 7.72 -14.69
CA SER A 24 -8.30 7.62 -13.64
C SER A 24 -7.70 6.81 -12.48
N VAL A 25 -6.93 7.45 -11.61
CA VAL A 25 -6.32 6.72 -10.48
C VAL A 25 -7.42 6.34 -9.49
N ARG A 26 -7.88 5.08 -9.57
CA ARG A 26 -8.99 4.56 -8.77
C ARG A 26 -8.78 4.83 -7.27
N PRO A 27 -9.84 5.06 -6.49
CA PRO A 27 -9.70 5.08 -5.03
C PRO A 27 -9.22 3.71 -4.54
N LEU A 28 -8.57 3.71 -3.39
CA LEU A 28 -8.17 2.50 -2.68
C LEU A 28 -9.17 2.22 -1.55
N PRO A 29 -9.30 0.96 -1.12
CA PRO A 29 -10.28 0.54 -0.13
C PRO A 29 -10.01 1.22 1.22
N GLU A 30 -11.07 1.53 1.96
CA GLU A 30 -10.97 1.99 3.35
C GLU A 30 -10.95 0.79 4.30
N VAL A 31 -10.09 0.87 5.32
CA VAL A 31 -9.97 -0.17 6.34
C VAL A 31 -10.74 0.23 7.58
N HIS A 32 -11.68 -0.61 7.98
CA HIS A 32 -12.59 -0.35 9.10
C HIS A 32 -12.57 -1.48 10.12
N SER A 33 -12.99 -1.16 11.34
CA SER A 33 -13.03 -2.12 12.45
C SER A 33 -14.02 -3.25 12.15
N THR A 34 -13.62 -4.47 12.46
CA THR A 34 -14.42 -5.69 12.27
C THR A 34 -14.79 -6.30 13.61
N SER A 35 -15.87 -7.08 13.64
CA SER A 35 -16.29 -7.81 14.84
C SER A 35 -16.09 -9.32 14.70
N THR A 36 -15.97 -9.84 13.48
CA THR A 36 -15.87 -11.29 13.23
C THR A 36 -14.73 -11.64 12.27
N ILE A 37 -14.24 -12.88 12.33
CA ILE A 37 -13.26 -13.42 11.39
C ILE A 37 -13.79 -13.37 9.95
N PRO A 38 -15.04 -13.79 9.64
CA PRO A 38 -15.59 -13.67 8.29
C PRO A 38 -15.56 -12.25 7.73
N GLU A 39 -15.97 -11.24 8.51
CA GLU A 39 -15.90 -9.83 8.10
C GLU A 39 -14.47 -9.40 7.76
N LEU A 40 -13.51 -9.77 8.60
CA LEU A 40 -12.10 -9.45 8.38
C LEU A 40 -11.57 -10.12 7.10
N LEU A 41 -11.90 -11.40 6.89
CA LEU A 41 -11.48 -12.14 5.69
C LEU A 41 -12.07 -11.54 4.41
N ASP A 42 -13.36 -11.16 4.44
CA ASP A 42 -14.02 -10.48 3.32
C ASP A 42 -13.38 -9.13 3.02
N GLN A 43 -13.06 -8.33 4.05
CA GLN A 43 -12.35 -7.06 3.88
C GLN A 43 -10.96 -7.26 3.25
N TYR A 44 -10.24 -8.34 3.59
CA TYR A 44 -8.98 -8.70 2.94
C TYR A 44 -9.16 -9.04 1.45
N ASP A 45 -10.23 -9.76 1.10
CA ASP A 45 -10.53 -10.15 -0.27
C ASP A 45 -10.88 -8.95 -1.13
N GLN A 46 -11.81 -8.11 -0.67
CA GLN A 46 -12.18 -6.86 -1.34
C GLN A 46 -10.96 -5.96 -1.53
N ALA A 47 -10.17 -5.77 -0.46
CA ALA A 47 -9.02 -4.89 -0.52
C ALA A 47 -7.94 -5.41 -1.48
N PHE A 48 -7.69 -6.73 -1.52
CA PHE A 48 -6.76 -7.31 -2.46
C PHE A 48 -7.21 -7.12 -3.91
N GLN A 49 -8.49 -7.32 -4.21
CA GLN A 49 -9.03 -7.13 -5.57
C GLN A 49 -8.83 -5.69 -6.05
N GLU A 50 -9.16 -4.71 -5.21
CA GLU A 50 -8.99 -3.29 -5.53
C GLU A 50 -7.52 -2.88 -5.66
N ILE A 51 -6.66 -3.37 -4.77
CA ILE A 51 -5.21 -3.12 -4.83
C ILE A 51 -4.61 -3.75 -6.08
N ALA A 52 -4.97 -4.99 -6.42
CA ALA A 52 -4.46 -5.66 -7.61
C ALA A 52 -4.87 -4.90 -8.88
N ALA A 53 -6.12 -4.43 -8.95
CA ALA A 53 -6.57 -3.60 -10.06
C ALA A 53 -5.81 -2.26 -10.11
N PHE A 54 -5.64 -1.58 -8.98
CA PHE A 54 -4.85 -0.35 -8.90
C PHE A 54 -3.41 -0.58 -9.40
N ILE A 55 -2.75 -1.66 -8.99
CA ILE A 55 -1.37 -1.97 -9.42
C ILE A 55 -1.29 -2.11 -10.95
N ARG A 56 -2.30 -2.72 -11.59
CA ARG A 56 -2.39 -2.84 -13.06
C ARG A 56 -2.65 -1.52 -13.78
N GLU A 57 -3.22 -0.54 -13.11
CA GLU A 57 -3.45 0.80 -13.67
C GLU A 57 -2.19 1.68 -13.60
N ILE A 58 -1.15 1.28 -12.86
CA ILE A 58 0.09 2.07 -12.75
C ILE A 58 0.83 2.04 -14.09
N PRO A 59 1.18 3.22 -14.67
CA PRO A 59 1.99 3.31 -15.88
C PRO A 59 3.33 2.58 -15.71
N LEU A 60 3.69 1.74 -16.68
CA LEU A 60 4.91 0.93 -16.62
C LEU A 60 6.18 1.78 -16.54
N ASP A 61 6.19 2.96 -17.16
CA ASP A 61 7.30 3.93 -17.11
C ASP A 61 7.49 4.59 -15.73
N SER A 62 6.49 4.49 -14.86
CA SER A 62 6.50 5.04 -13.50
C SER A 62 6.64 3.92 -12.44
N PHE A 63 6.41 2.67 -12.82
CA PHE A 63 6.31 1.54 -11.89
C PHE A 63 7.60 1.22 -11.12
N ASN A 64 8.76 1.32 -11.80
CA ASN A 64 10.08 1.04 -11.21
C ASN A 64 10.85 2.30 -10.80
N VAL A 65 10.34 3.49 -11.10
CA VAL A 65 11.04 4.75 -10.83
C VAL A 65 10.87 5.12 -9.36
N SER A 66 11.96 5.55 -8.72
CA SER A 66 11.90 6.05 -7.35
C SER A 66 11.09 7.34 -7.31
N GLY A 67 10.32 7.53 -6.25
CA GLY A 67 9.56 8.76 -6.09
C GLY A 67 10.48 9.94 -5.75
N TYR A 68 10.21 11.11 -6.32
CA TYR A 68 10.91 12.38 -6.04
C TYR A 68 10.17 13.15 -4.93
N PRO A 69 10.83 13.99 -4.09
CA PRO A 69 12.29 14.13 -3.94
C PRO A 69 12.93 12.91 -3.26
N GLU A 70 12.19 12.24 -2.38
CA GLU A 70 12.62 11.01 -1.71
C GLU A 70 11.44 10.05 -1.62
N GLY A 71 11.60 8.84 -2.17
CA GLY A 71 10.47 7.94 -2.30
C GLY A 71 10.82 6.58 -2.85
N TRP A 72 10.01 5.60 -2.49
CA TRP A 72 10.07 4.27 -3.09
C TRP A 72 9.28 4.22 -4.39
N SER A 73 9.74 3.39 -5.32
CA SER A 73 8.95 3.05 -6.50
C SER A 73 7.68 2.29 -6.13
N ALA A 74 6.72 2.24 -7.05
CA ALA A 74 5.52 1.42 -6.88
C ALA A 74 5.89 -0.05 -6.64
N ALA A 75 6.79 -0.59 -7.47
CA ALA A 75 7.31 -1.96 -7.31
C ALA A 75 7.93 -2.21 -5.93
N ARG A 76 8.68 -1.24 -5.38
CA ARG A 76 9.27 -1.37 -4.05
C ARG A 76 8.22 -1.33 -2.94
N ASN A 77 7.18 -0.50 -3.06
CA ASN A 77 6.05 -0.52 -2.12
C ASN A 77 5.33 -1.87 -2.15
N VAL A 78 5.04 -2.43 -3.34
CA VAL A 78 4.39 -3.75 -3.47
C VAL A 78 5.25 -4.85 -2.82
N ARG A 79 6.57 -4.87 -3.05
CA ARG A 79 7.48 -5.81 -2.39
C ARG A 79 7.49 -5.64 -0.88
N HIS A 80 7.53 -4.40 -0.40
CA HIS A 80 7.53 -4.09 1.04
C HIS A 80 6.28 -4.62 1.73
N VAL A 81 5.09 -4.34 1.19
CA VAL A 81 3.83 -4.83 1.80
C VAL A 81 3.73 -6.35 1.72
N THR A 82 4.19 -6.96 0.61
CA THR A 82 4.22 -8.42 0.45
C THR A 82 5.10 -9.09 1.51
N ASN A 83 6.31 -8.57 1.71
CA ASN A 83 7.26 -9.10 2.70
C ASN A 83 6.75 -8.88 4.12
N THR A 84 6.20 -7.69 4.39
CA THR A 84 5.63 -7.36 5.70
C THR A 84 4.46 -8.27 6.02
N LEU A 85 3.50 -8.44 5.11
CA LEU A 85 2.35 -9.32 5.32
C LEU A 85 2.78 -10.78 5.50
N SER A 86 3.77 -11.24 4.74
CA SER A 86 4.35 -12.57 4.92
C SER A 86 4.99 -12.76 6.30
N PHE A 87 5.67 -11.74 6.82
CA PHE A 87 6.23 -11.74 8.18
C PHE A 87 5.12 -11.74 9.24
N LEU A 88 4.13 -10.85 9.11
CA LEU A 88 3.01 -10.73 10.05
C LEU A 88 2.12 -12.00 10.05
N SER A 89 2.01 -12.71 8.92
CA SER A 89 1.29 -13.99 8.85
C SER A 89 1.92 -15.06 9.75
N THR A 90 3.25 -15.09 9.85
CA THR A 90 3.96 -16.00 10.76
C THR A 90 3.63 -15.66 12.20
N TYR A 91 3.52 -14.37 12.54
CA TYR A 91 3.14 -13.94 13.88
C TYR A 91 1.69 -14.32 14.22
N ILE A 92 0.72 -13.97 13.36
CA ILE A 92 -0.69 -14.37 13.55
C ILE A 92 -0.82 -15.89 13.67
N GLY A 93 -0.07 -16.64 12.86
CA GLY A 93 -0.10 -18.10 12.86
C GLY A 93 0.68 -18.76 14.00
N ALA A 94 1.46 -18.01 14.80
CA ALA A 94 2.33 -18.58 15.82
C ALA A 94 1.52 -19.25 16.95
N PRO A 95 1.89 -20.45 17.43
CA PRO A 95 1.17 -21.15 18.49
C PRO A 95 0.76 -20.27 19.67
N SER A 96 -0.42 -20.57 20.23
CA SER A 96 -1.09 -19.82 21.29
C SER A 96 -0.21 -19.48 22.49
N TRP A 97 0.69 -20.39 22.88
CA TRP A 97 1.61 -20.21 24.00
C TRP A 97 2.66 -19.12 23.76
N LEU A 98 3.06 -18.86 22.51
CA LEU A 98 3.98 -17.76 22.15
C LEU A 98 3.33 -16.39 22.39
N HIS A 99 2.01 -16.30 22.27
CA HIS A 99 1.25 -15.06 22.52
C HIS A 99 0.94 -14.84 24.00
N LYS A 100 0.87 -15.91 24.80
CA LYS A 100 0.55 -15.85 26.25
C LYS A 100 1.63 -15.15 27.09
N ILE A 101 2.88 -15.14 26.63
CA ILE A 101 4.04 -14.65 27.41
C ILE A 101 4.05 -13.11 27.56
N ARG A 102 3.22 -12.37 26.81
CA ARG A 102 3.32 -10.90 26.70
C ARG A 102 2.30 -10.11 27.54
N GLY A 103 2.09 -10.42 28.82
CA GLY A 103 1.43 -9.53 29.81
C GLY A 103 -0.05 -9.17 29.56
N ARG A 104 -0.65 -8.27 30.40
CA ARG A 104 -2.09 -7.94 30.40
C ARG A 104 -2.56 -7.06 29.23
N HIS A 105 -3.66 -7.42 28.57
CA HIS A 105 -4.34 -6.65 27.52
C HIS A 105 -4.77 -5.26 28.01
N LYS A 106 -4.78 -4.24 27.13
CA LYS A 106 -5.29 -2.91 27.49
C LYS A 106 -6.83 -2.93 27.45
N SER A 107 -7.49 -2.45 28.49
CA SER A 107 -8.95 -2.49 28.58
C SER A 107 -9.67 -1.64 27.53
N LYS A 108 -9.00 -0.65 26.94
CA LYS A 108 -9.50 0.15 25.83
C LYS A 108 -8.48 0.17 24.71
N LEU A 109 -8.86 -0.37 23.56
CA LEU A 109 -8.12 -0.24 22.31
C LEU A 109 -8.79 0.81 21.43
N PRO A 110 -8.01 1.61 20.69
CA PRO A 110 -8.58 2.47 19.67
C PRO A 110 -9.14 1.63 18.52
N PRO A 111 -10.16 2.12 17.80
CA PRO A 111 -10.60 1.52 16.55
C PRO A 111 -9.51 1.64 15.48
N ILE A 112 -9.49 0.74 14.48
CA ILE A 112 -8.40 0.72 13.48
C ILE A 112 -8.27 2.04 12.73
N GLU A 113 -9.36 2.77 12.54
CA GLU A 113 -9.47 4.08 11.91
C GLU A 113 -8.54 5.11 12.56
N GLU A 114 -8.38 5.05 13.89
CA GLU A 114 -7.50 5.92 14.68
C GLU A 114 -6.05 5.43 14.74
N VAL A 115 -5.81 4.15 14.45
CA VAL A 115 -4.45 3.58 14.47
C VAL A 115 -3.65 4.09 13.27
N ARG A 116 -2.48 4.65 13.53
CA ARG A 116 -1.58 5.10 12.45
C ARG A 116 -0.98 3.89 11.73
N PRO A 117 -0.94 3.89 10.38
CA PRO A 117 -0.35 2.79 9.60
C PRO A 117 1.18 2.74 9.69
N THR A 118 1.81 3.81 10.18
CA THR A 118 3.26 3.89 10.42
C THR A 118 3.55 4.73 11.66
N ASN A 119 4.74 4.56 12.24
CA ASN A 119 5.22 5.38 13.36
C ASN A 119 5.68 6.79 12.95
N ARG A 120 5.60 7.15 11.66
CA ARG A 120 6.02 8.47 11.17
C ARG A 120 4.91 9.50 11.38
N PRO A 121 5.26 10.79 11.56
CA PRO A 121 4.28 11.86 11.53
C PRO A 121 3.54 11.87 10.18
N PRO A 122 2.27 12.32 10.14
CA PRO A 122 1.55 12.52 8.88
C PRO A 122 2.37 13.40 7.94
N ARG A 123 2.58 12.92 6.71
CA ARG A 123 3.11 13.76 5.63
C ARG A 123 1.94 14.13 4.73
N TYR A 124 1.79 15.41 4.44
CA TYR A 124 0.75 15.92 3.54
C TYR A 124 1.21 15.93 2.09
N ASP A 125 2.52 15.96 1.87
CA ASP A 125 3.14 15.83 0.57
C ASP A 125 4.00 14.57 0.51
N TYR A 126 3.67 13.69 -0.42
CA TYR A 126 4.44 12.50 -0.71
C TYR A 126 5.36 12.69 -1.92
N GLY A 127 5.33 13.83 -2.60
CA GLY A 127 6.06 14.10 -3.83
C GLY A 127 5.43 13.42 -5.04
N THR A 128 6.23 13.18 -6.08
CA THR A 128 5.75 12.79 -7.42
C THR A 128 6.51 11.59 -7.98
N TYR A 129 6.03 11.05 -9.11
CA TYR A 129 6.78 10.11 -9.96
C TYR A 129 7.12 10.78 -11.29
N HIS A 130 8.33 10.54 -11.77
CA HIS A 130 8.72 10.93 -13.12
C HIS A 130 8.81 9.68 -14.02
N PRO A 131 8.44 9.78 -15.31
CA PRO A 131 8.66 8.69 -16.25
C PRO A 131 10.15 8.33 -16.34
N GLY A 132 10.43 7.03 -16.45
CA GLY A 132 11.76 6.49 -16.64
C GLY A 132 11.73 5.27 -17.54
N LYS A 133 12.68 4.35 -17.36
CA LYS A 133 12.70 3.09 -18.10
C LYS A 133 11.46 2.25 -17.73
N ALA A 134 10.63 1.95 -18.73
CA ALA A 134 9.45 1.12 -18.57
C ALA A 134 9.79 -0.24 -17.91
N ALA A 135 9.00 -0.59 -16.91
CA ALA A 135 8.89 -1.94 -16.40
C ALA A 135 8.21 -2.86 -17.43
N SER A 136 8.33 -4.17 -17.23
CA SER A 136 7.59 -5.15 -18.03
C SER A 136 6.26 -5.53 -17.36
N GLU A 137 5.30 -5.95 -18.16
CA GLU A 137 4.01 -6.46 -17.70
C GLU A 137 4.18 -7.71 -16.82
N GLU A 138 5.13 -8.58 -17.18
CA GLU A 138 5.42 -9.82 -16.45
C GLU A 138 5.88 -9.52 -15.03
N LEU A 139 6.74 -8.51 -14.83
CA LEU A 139 7.18 -8.10 -13.49
C LEU A 139 6.00 -7.59 -12.65
N ARG A 140 5.07 -6.85 -13.25
CA ARG A 140 3.90 -6.31 -12.56
C ARG A 140 2.99 -7.44 -12.09
N GLU A 141 2.65 -8.38 -12.97
CA GLU A 141 1.83 -9.53 -12.62
C GLU A 141 2.54 -10.48 -11.65
N GLU A 142 3.86 -10.65 -11.75
CA GLU A 142 4.65 -11.41 -10.76
C GLU A 142 4.50 -10.82 -9.36
N LEU A 143 4.59 -9.49 -9.23
CA LEU A 143 4.43 -8.81 -7.95
C LEU A 143 3.00 -8.90 -7.40
N ILE A 144 1.98 -8.81 -8.26
CA ILE A 144 0.58 -9.04 -7.86
C ILE A 144 0.39 -10.47 -7.36
N GLY A 145 0.92 -11.46 -8.08
CA GLY A 145 0.84 -12.86 -7.67
C GLY A 145 1.57 -13.16 -6.36
N LYS A 146 2.70 -12.50 -6.10
CA LYS A 146 3.41 -12.58 -4.81
C LYS A 146 2.58 -11.96 -3.68
N LEU A 147 1.96 -10.81 -3.92
CA LEU A 147 1.07 -10.17 -2.96
C LEU A 147 -0.14 -11.06 -2.63
N GLN A 148 -0.77 -11.64 -3.65
CA GLN A 148 -1.89 -12.58 -3.48
C GLN A 148 -1.51 -13.75 -2.57
N LYS A 149 -0.35 -14.38 -2.83
CA LYS A 149 0.17 -15.48 -2.01
C LYS A 149 0.39 -15.04 -0.55
N ALA A 150 0.87 -13.82 -0.32
CA ALA A 150 1.05 -13.28 1.03
C ALA A 150 -0.29 -13.03 1.74
N VAL A 151 -1.30 -12.49 1.03
CA VAL A 151 -2.67 -12.29 1.54
C VAL A 151 -3.29 -13.62 1.91
N GLU A 152 -3.24 -14.61 1.00
CA GLU A 152 -3.78 -15.95 1.24
C GLU A 152 -3.09 -16.66 2.42
N LYS A 153 -1.77 -16.50 2.55
CA LYS A 153 -1.04 -17.02 3.71
C LYS A 153 -1.52 -16.38 5.01
N PHE A 154 -1.76 -15.07 5.00
CA PHE A 154 -2.27 -14.34 6.16
C PHE A 154 -3.69 -14.76 6.54
N LYS A 155 -4.60 -14.83 5.56
CA LYS A 155 -5.98 -15.32 5.73
C LYS A 155 -6.02 -16.73 6.32
N LYS A 156 -5.21 -17.66 5.80
CA LYS A 156 -5.07 -19.01 6.37
C LYS A 156 -4.58 -19.02 7.81
N ALA A 157 -3.74 -18.05 8.19
CA ALA A 157 -3.29 -17.91 9.58
C ALA A 157 -4.42 -17.40 10.49
N LEU A 158 -5.25 -16.48 10.01
CA LEU A 158 -6.45 -15.98 10.72
C LEU A 158 -7.48 -17.09 10.91
N GLN A 159 -7.75 -17.91 9.89
CA GLN A 159 -8.73 -19.01 9.95
C GLN A 159 -8.36 -20.10 10.98
N ARG A 160 -7.12 -20.15 11.45
CA ARG A 160 -6.68 -21.06 12.52
C ARG A 160 -6.95 -20.51 13.92
N ARG A 161 -7.56 -19.33 14.02
CA ARG A 161 -7.90 -18.65 15.27
C ARG A 161 -9.38 -18.75 15.56
N THR A 162 -9.72 -18.68 16.84
CA THR A 162 -11.09 -18.41 17.28
C THR A 162 -11.27 -16.91 17.46
N GLU A 163 -12.52 -16.45 17.45
CA GLU A 163 -12.86 -15.05 17.77
C GLU A 163 -12.27 -14.64 19.13
N GLU A 164 -12.40 -15.50 20.13
CA GLU A 164 -11.85 -15.28 21.47
C GLU A 164 -10.33 -15.08 21.45
N GLU A 165 -9.60 -15.87 20.66
CA GLU A 165 -8.15 -15.70 20.50
C GLU A 165 -7.82 -14.35 19.87
N LEU A 166 -8.61 -13.89 18.89
CA LEU A 166 -8.38 -12.60 18.22
C LEU A 166 -8.61 -11.42 19.17
N ASP A 167 -9.61 -11.52 20.04
CA ASP A 167 -10.03 -10.39 20.88
C ASP A 167 -9.25 -10.29 22.19
N GLN A 168 -8.83 -11.42 22.76
CA GLN A 168 -8.18 -11.45 24.08
C GLN A 168 -6.65 -11.44 24.02
N ARG A 169 -6.03 -11.93 22.95
CA ARG A 169 -4.57 -12.09 22.88
C ARG A 169 -3.87 -10.90 22.30
N LYS A 170 -2.64 -10.64 22.77
CA LYS A 170 -1.85 -9.51 22.28
C LYS A 170 -1.18 -9.76 20.93
N GLY A 171 -1.25 -8.73 20.09
CA GLY A 171 -0.46 -8.56 18.88
C GLY A 171 1.01 -8.19 19.14
N ALA A 172 1.82 -8.21 18.07
CA ALA A 172 3.27 -7.99 18.16
C ALA A 172 3.66 -6.54 18.53
N PHE A 173 2.77 -5.59 18.32
CA PHE A 173 3.08 -4.14 18.34
C PHE A 173 2.32 -3.38 19.43
N GLY A 174 2.66 -3.67 20.69
CA GLY A 174 2.42 -2.69 21.77
C GLY A 174 0.96 -2.54 22.21
N GLY A 175 0.34 -3.62 22.67
CA GLY A 175 -0.90 -3.55 23.43
C GLY A 175 -2.18 -3.76 22.61
N MET A 176 -2.09 -3.82 21.28
CA MET A 176 -3.19 -4.28 20.40
C MET A 176 -3.56 -5.73 20.70
N ASN A 177 -4.82 -6.11 20.50
CA ASN A 177 -5.18 -7.51 20.37
C ASN A 177 -4.82 -8.04 18.97
N LEU A 178 -5.01 -9.34 18.75
CA LEU A 178 -4.71 -9.98 17.47
C LEU A 178 -5.65 -9.51 16.36
N ARG A 179 -6.91 -9.16 16.67
CA ARG A 179 -7.84 -8.55 15.69
C ARG A 179 -7.32 -7.22 15.18
N LEU A 180 -7.06 -6.27 16.07
CA LEU A 180 -6.55 -4.94 15.72
C LEU A 180 -5.18 -5.03 15.04
N PHE A 181 -4.37 -6.01 15.41
CA PHE A 181 -3.11 -6.30 14.71
C PHE A 181 -3.32 -6.79 13.27
N ALA A 182 -4.35 -7.59 13.02
CA ALA A 182 -4.71 -8.03 11.68
C ALA A 182 -5.25 -6.87 10.84
N GLU A 183 -6.16 -6.09 11.38
CA GLU A 183 -6.67 -4.86 10.75
C GLU A 183 -5.53 -3.88 10.46
N PHE A 184 -4.55 -3.76 11.36
CA PHE A 184 -3.34 -2.97 11.14
C PHE A 184 -2.51 -3.49 9.96
N ALA A 185 -2.36 -4.81 9.81
CA ALA A 185 -1.64 -5.38 8.68
C ALA A 185 -2.32 -5.02 7.34
N LEU A 186 -3.66 -5.06 7.30
CA LEU A 186 -4.46 -4.61 6.15
C LEU A 186 -4.29 -3.10 5.89
N LYS A 187 -4.46 -2.27 6.93
CA LYS A 187 -4.29 -0.80 6.83
C LYS A 187 -2.88 -0.41 6.39
N HIS A 188 -1.86 -1.13 6.85
CA HIS A 188 -0.47 -0.91 6.44
C HIS A 188 -0.26 -1.21 4.95
N MET A 189 -0.85 -2.29 4.45
CA MET A 189 -0.83 -2.61 3.02
C MET A 189 -1.48 -1.48 2.20
N VAL A 190 -2.72 -1.11 2.54
CA VAL A 190 -3.47 -0.04 1.84
C VAL A 190 -2.69 1.28 1.86
N PHE A 191 -2.15 1.68 3.01
CA PHE A 191 -1.40 2.92 3.15
C PHE A 191 -0.20 3.02 2.21
N HIS A 192 0.59 1.96 2.07
CA HIS A 192 1.76 2.01 1.19
C HIS A 192 1.37 2.16 -0.29
N LEU A 193 0.22 1.63 -0.69
CA LEU A 193 -0.32 1.84 -2.03
C LEU A 193 -1.01 3.20 -2.17
N SER A 194 -1.58 3.77 -1.09
CA SER A 194 -2.11 5.13 -1.11
C SER A 194 -1.03 6.19 -1.31
N VAL A 195 0.19 5.94 -0.80
CA VAL A 195 1.37 6.77 -1.10
C VAL A 195 1.72 6.73 -2.59
N VAL A 196 1.67 5.55 -3.22
CA VAL A 196 1.90 5.40 -4.68
C VAL A 196 0.85 6.18 -5.46
N ARG A 197 -0.43 6.03 -5.09
CA ARG A 197 -1.56 6.76 -5.67
C ARG A 197 -1.38 8.28 -5.56
N ALA A 198 -1.01 8.79 -4.38
CA ALA A 198 -0.79 10.21 -4.16
C ALA A 198 0.30 10.77 -5.08
N ARG A 199 1.41 10.04 -5.26
CA ARG A 199 2.50 10.44 -6.18
C ARG A 199 2.08 10.45 -7.65
N LEU A 200 1.26 9.48 -8.07
CA LEU A 200 0.73 9.45 -9.44
C LEU A 200 -0.23 10.62 -9.70
N LEU A 201 -1.05 10.98 -8.71
CA LEU A 201 -1.94 12.15 -8.79
C LEU A 201 -1.14 13.46 -8.86
N ALA A 202 -0.07 13.59 -8.07
CA ALA A 202 0.84 14.74 -8.13
C ALA A 202 1.49 14.86 -9.51
N ALA A 203 2.01 13.77 -10.06
CA ALA A 203 2.61 13.72 -11.40
C ALA A 203 1.63 14.13 -12.51
N ARG A 204 0.34 13.82 -12.34
CA ARG A 204 -0.70 14.26 -13.27
C ARG A 204 -0.91 15.77 -13.19
N ASN A 205 -1.02 16.32 -11.98
CA ASN A 205 -1.31 17.75 -11.79
C ASN A 205 -0.15 18.62 -12.26
N GLU A 206 1.11 18.20 -12.05
CA GLU A 206 2.31 18.87 -12.58
C GLU A 206 2.28 18.97 -14.12
N LYS A 207 1.69 18.00 -14.82
CA LYS A 207 1.57 18.04 -16.29
C LYS A 207 0.48 19.00 -16.77
N VAL A 208 -0.60 19.17 -16.00
CA VAL A 208 -1.70 20.09 -16.34
C VAL A 208 -1.29 21.55 -16.18
N GLU A 209 -0.40 21.88 -15.23
CA GLU A 209 0.06 23.26 -15.01
C GLU A 209 1.13 23.73 -16.01
N VAL A 210 1.74 22.80 -16.75
CA VAL A 210 2.85 23.07 -17.68
C VAL A 210 2.44 22.95 -19.16
N GLY A 211 1.24 22.41 -19.43
CA GLY A 211 0.63 22.31 -20.77
C GLY A 211 -0.28 23.48 -21.08
#